data_AF-A0A2G7HNX4-F1
#
_entry.id   AF-A0A2G7HNX4-F1
#
_cell.length_a   1.000
_cell.length_b   1.000
_cell.length_c   1.000
_cell.angle_alpha   90.00
_cell.angle_beta   90.00
_cell.angle_gamma   90.00
#
_symmetry.space_group_name_H-M   'P 1'
#
loop_
_entity.id
_entity.type
_entity.pdbx_description
1 polymer ?
#
loop_
_entity_poly.entity_id
_entity_poly.type
_entity_poly.pdbx_seq_one_letter_code
_entity_poly.pdbx_strand_id
1 'polypeptide(L)'
;MIYRADFTVNNLKGRLISPVIFGNIAKIYFDIFSKDKANEEIQRLINSNTLISDMILKENLPFKISMVKEEKKALILGEDFHGKSQKEIINIKSKDRNDFTQNLFQKRDEFRLYKKAVKKVELESGIPSPRLRNSISRINGTTIDNALFLHNEFKYHSKNIFSIYVSTNDIYVIDLIELTFKIIEKVGIGTDTTIGNGIMKFKRYNDSIFIEANDVEMFKNSNKETQCFNIASTIITDDILREFKFKDYNVKRYDSRTPEKIKPCYYYIECGSTVNSLVECKPYIISNPHEEIKTYTCIFPVKFKEGDYDEKN
;
A
#
# COMPACT_ATOMS: atom_id res chain seq x y z
N MET A 1 -1.03 -13.43 -15.85
CA MET A 1 -1.96 -14.15 -14.95
C MET A 1 -1.88 -13.50 -13.58
N ILE A 2 -2.95 -13.51 -12.75
CA ILE A 2 -2.88 -12.98 -11.38
C ILE A 2 -2.90 -14.14 -10.39
N TYR A 3 -1.95 -14.12 -9.46
CA TYR A 3 -1.87 -15.04 -8.34
C TYR A 3 -2.13 -14.30 -7.04
N ARG A 4 -2.61 -15.00 -6.02
CA ARG A 4 -2.90 -14.49 -4.68
C ARG A 4 -2.25 -15.36 -3.63
N ALA A 5 -1.61 -14.72 -2.65
CA ALA A 5 -1.16 -15.34 -1.41
C ALA A 5 -1.98 -14.79 -0.24
N ASP A 6 -2.72 -15.67 0.43
CA ASP A 6 -3.54 -15.33 1.60
C ASP A 6 -2.75 -15.58 2.89
N PHE A 7 -2.85 -14.69 3.88
CA PHE A 7 -2.12 -14.82 5.14
C PHE A 7 -2.83 -14.13 6.31
N THR A 8 -2.41 -14.49 7.52
CA THR A 8 -2.71 -13.73 8.73
C THR A 8 -1.43 -13.11 9.30
N VAL A 9 -1.56 -11.99 9.99
CA VAL A 9 -0.47 -11.30 10.67
C VAL A 9 -1.00 -10.73 11.97
N ASN A 10 -0.25 -10.86 13.06
CA ASN A 10 -0.69 -10.37 14.37
C ASN A 10 -0.41 -8.88 14.54
N ASN A 11 0.76 -8.42 14.08
CA ASN A 11 1.16 -7.03 14.16
C ASN A 11 2.13 -6.64 13.03
N LEU A 12 2.09 -5.36 12.69
CA LEU A 12 3.05 -4.72 11.78
C LEU A 12 3.37 -3.31 12.31
N LYS A 13 4.54 -2.76 11.96
CA LYS A 13 4.81 -1.32 12.24
C LYS A 13 3.97 -0.38 11.37
N GLY A 14 3.56 -0.88 10.21
CA GLY A 14 2.72 -0.18 9.25
C GLY A 14 2.34 -1.17 8.16
N ARG A 15 1.25 -0.87 7.46
CA ARG A 15 0.81 -1.68 6.32
C ARG A 15 1.92 -1.90 5.31
N LEU A 16 1.97 -3.14 4.81
CA LEU A 16 2.91 -3.54 3.77
C LEU A 16 2.40 -2.99 2.43
N ILE A 17 3.07 -1.96 1.95
CA ILE A 17 2.84 -1.42 0.61
C ILE A 17 3.71 -2.15 -0.41
N SER A 18 3.30 -2.14 -1.66
CA SER A 18 3.95 -2.82 -2.78
C SER A 18 5.47 -2.56 -2.87
N PRO A 19 5.99 -1.32 -2.75
CA PRO A 19 7.44 -1.07 -2.69
C PRO A 19 8.16 -1.80 -1.54
N VAL A 20 7.51 -1.93 -0.38
CA VAL A 20 8.07 -2.60 0.80
C VAL A 20 8.08 -4.11 0.61
N ILE A 21 7.02 -4.68 0.04
CA ILE A 21 6.93 -6.11 -0.26
C ILE A 21 8.04 -6.48 -1.25
N PHE A 22 8.16 -5.74 -2.36
CA PHE A 22 9.24 -5.95 -3.33
C PHE A 22 10.63 -5.80 -2.69
N GLY A 23 10.84 -4.78 -1.86
CA GLY A 23 12.11 -4.57 -1.16
C GLY A 23 12.51 -5.74 -0.26
N ASN A 24 11.54 -6.40 0.40
CA ASN A 24 11.82 -7.59 1.22
C ASN A 24 12.07 -8.84 0.34
N ILE A 25 11.40 -8.97 -0.80
CA ILE A 25 11.71 -10.02 -1.79
C ILE A 25 13.15 -9.87 -2.28
N ALA A 26 13.52 -8.67 -2.74
CA ALA A 26 14.87 -8.38 -3.21
C ALA A 26 15.94 -8.62 -2.14
N LYS A 27 15.67 -8.23 -0.89
CA LYS A 27 16.57 -8.50 0.25
C LYS A 27 16.82 -10.00 0.39
N ILE A 28 15.77 -10.81 0.42
CA ILE A 28 15.91 -12.27 0.58
C ILE A 28 16.68 -12.88 -0.58
N TYR A 29 16.53 -12.38 -1.81
CA TYR A 29 17.36 -12.84 -2.94
C TYR A 29 18.85 -12.57 -2.69
N PHE A 30 19.22 -11.40 -2.16
CA PHE A 30 20.60 -11.12 -1.76
C PHE A 30 21.08 -11.95 -0.56
N ASP A 31 20.16 -12.41 0.30
CA ASP A 31 20.48 -13.26 1.44
C ASP A 31 20.73 -14.73 1.02
N ILE A 32 20.08 -15.22 -0.05
CA ILE A 32 20.13 -16.64 -0.45
C ILE A 32 20.91 -16.93 -1.74
N PHE A 33 21.17 -15.91 -2.57
CA PHE A 33 21.93 -16.04 -3.82
C PHE A 33 23.21 -15.21 -3.80
N SER A 34 24.11 -15.50 -4.75
CA SER A 34 25.23 -14.60 -5.05
C SER A 34 24.71 -13.25 -5.55
N LYS A 35 25.51 -12.19 -5.39
CA LYS A 35 25.13 -10.82 -5.82
C LYS A 35 24.69 -10.78 -7.28
N ASP A 36 25.41 -11.45 -8.17
CA ASP A 36 25.10 -11.45 -9.61
C ASP A 36 23.80 -12.19 -9.88
N LYS A 37 23.58 -13.34 -9.23
CA LYS A 37 22.35 -14.11 -9.38
C LYS A 37 21.14 -13.38 -8.79
N ALA A 38 21.27 -12.74 -7.64
CA ALA A 38 20.22 -11.92 -7.05
C ALA A 38 19.82 -10.76 -7.99
N ASN A 39 20.81 -10.10 -8.61
CA ASN A 39 20.53 -9.07 -9.61
C ASN A 39 19.82 -9.63 -10.86
N GLU A 40 20.25 -10.79 -11.35
CA GLU A 40 19.58 -11.50 -12.46
C GLU A 40 18.11 -11.77 -12.14
N GLU A 41 17.81 -12.29 -10.95
CA GLU A 41 16.44 -12.59 -10.54
C GLU A 41 15.57 -11.34 -10.33
N ILE A 42 16.18 -10.24 -9.84
CA ILE A 42 15.50 -8.94 -9.77
C ILE A 42 15.19 -8.42 -11.17
N GLN A 43 16.11 -8.56 -12.14
CA GLN A 43 15.85 -8.17 -13.53
C GLN A 43 14.77 -9.06 -14.15
N ARG A 44 14.73 -10.35 -13.83
CA ARG A 44 13.67 -11.26 -14.28
C ARG A 44 12.29 -10.81 -13.79
N LEU A 45 12.15 -10.46 -12.51
CA LEU A 45 10.91 -9.87 -11.97
C LEU A 45 10.41 -8.69 -12.82
N ILE A 46 11.32 -7.78 -13.18
CA ILE A 46 11.02 -6.58 -13.97
C ILE A 46 10.63 -6.96 -15.40
N ASN A 47 11.45 -7.77 -16.07
CA ASN A 47 11.27 -8.16 -17.47
C ASN A 47 10.01 -9.02 -17.70
N SER A 48 9.56 -9.73 -16.68
CA SER A 48 8.32 -10.51 -16.72
C SER A 48 7.05 -9.68 -16.46
N ASN A 49 7.17 -8.34 -16.48
CA ASN A 49 6.10 -7.38 -16.17
C ASN A 49 5.41 -7.67 -14.84
N THR A 50 6.21 -8.01 -13.82
CA THR A 50 5.65 -8.42 -12.53
C THR A 50 5.08 -7.22 -11.78
N LEU A 51 3.78 -7.26 -11.48
CA LEU A 51 3.07 -6.26 -10.67
C LEU A 51 2.72 -6.88 -9.32
N ILE A 52 3.05 -6.21 -8.23
CA ILE A 52 2.77 -6.67 -6.85
C ILE A 52 1.84 -5.67 -6.19
N SER A 53 0.77 -6.15 -5.55
CA SER A 53 -0.18 -5.30 -4.82
C SER A 53 0.35 -4.90 -3.45
N ASP A 54 -0.35 -3.98 -2.78
CA ASP A 54 -0.22 -3.83 -1.33
C ASP A 54 -0.77 -5.07 -0.62
N MET A 55 -0.51 -5.19 0.68
CA MET A 55 -1.28 -6.05 1.57
C MET A 55 -2.73 -5.56 1.63
N ILE A 56 -3.66 -6.46 1.39
CA ILE A 56 -5.08 -6.15 1.19
C ILE A 56 -5.93 -6.99 2.14
N LEU A 57 -6.89 -6.41 2.84
CA LEU A 57 -7.85 -7.20 3.62
C LEU A 57 -8.88 -7.85 2.68
N LYS A 58 -8.88 -9.19 2.60
CA LYS A 58 -9.59 -9.96 1.58
C LYS A 58 -11.08 -9.65 1.48
N GLU A 59 -11.77 -9.62 2.62
CA GLU A 59 -13.23 -9.45 2.70
C GLU A 59 -13.72 -8.03 2.39
N ASN A 60 -12.81 -7.07 2.23
CA ASN A 60 -13.15 -5.68 2.47
C ASN A 60 -12.58 -4.70 1.45
N LEU A 61 -11.82 -5.13 0.44
CA LEU A 61 -11.07 -4.15 -0.35
C LEU A 61 -11.96 -3.26 -1.22
N PRO A 62 -12.86 -3.77 -2.09
CA PRO A 62 -13.65 -2.88 -2.96
C PRO A 62 -14.60 -2.01 -2.14
N PHE A 63 -15.24 -2.61 -1.13
CA PHE A 63 -16.15 -1.93 -0.21
C PHE A 63 -15.44 -0.88 0.65
N LYS A 64 -14.30 -1.19 1.29
CA LYS A 64 -13.57 -0.19 2.08
C LYS A 64 -12.97 0.88 1.19
N ILE A 65 -12.50 0.57 -0.01
CA ILE A 65 -12.04 1.60 -0.95
C ILE A 65 -13.19 2.52 -1.34
N SER A 66 -14.36 1.98 -1.73
CA SER A 66 -15.51 2.80 -2.14
C SER A 66 -16.07 3.61 -0.97
N MET A 67 -16.18 3.02 0.22
CA MET A 67 -16.64 3.69 1.44
C MET A 67 -15.65 4.78 1.89
N VAL A 68 -14.34 4.47 1.93
CA VAL A 68 -13.29 5.47 2.24
C VAL A 68 -13.30 6.61 1.23
N LYS A 69 -13.58 6.31 -0.05
CA LYS A 69 -13.74 7.33 -1.10
C LYS A 69 -14.95 8.22 -0.84
N GLU A 70 -16.13 7.66 -0.64
CA GLU A 70 -17.35 8.43 -0.45
C GLU A 70 -17.32 9.25 0.84
N GLU A 71 -16.84 8.69 1.94
CA GLU A 71 -16.69 9.42 3.20
C GLU A 71 -15.66 10.55 3.09
N LYS A 72 -14.50 10.31 2.43
CA LYS A 72 -13.52 11.40 2.19
C LYS A 72 -14.05 12.45 1.24
N LYS A 73 -14.79 12.05 0.20
CA LYS A 73 -15.39 12.97 -0.76
C LYS A 73 -16.46 13.82 -0.08
N ALA A 74 -17.31 13.24 0.77
CA ALA A 74 -18.25 13.97 1.61
C ALA A 74 -17.54 14.96 2.54
N LEU A 75 -16.43 14.56 3.15
CA LEU A 75 -15.62 15.44 4.00
C LEU A 75 -14.91 16.57 3.23
N ILE A 76 -14.47 16.34 1.98
CA ILE A 76 -13.78 17.34 1.15
C ILE A 76 -14.77 18.33 0.55
N LEU A 77 -15.85 17.81 -0.01
CA LEU A 77 -16.84 18.57 -0.75
C LEU A 77 -17.85 19.23 0.20
N GLY A 78 -18.05 18.71 1.41
CA GLY A 78 -19.14 19.13 2.30
C GLY A 78 -20.51 18.75 1.72
N GLU A 79 -21.57 18.97 2.51
CA GLU A 79 -22.95 18.68 2.07
C GLU A 79 -23.35 19.46 0.81
N ASP A 80 -22.77 20.66 0.62
CA ASP A 80 -23.11 21.54 -0.49
C ASP A 80 -22.64 21.02 -1.86
N PHE A 81 -21.63 20.15 -1.91
CA PHE A 81 -21.03 19.67 -3.16
C PHE A 81 -20.96 18.14 -3.26
N HIS A 82 -21.19 17.40 -2.16
CA HIS A 82 -21.30 15.94 -2.19
C HIS A 82 -22.57 15.52 -2.96
N GLY A 83 -22.48 14.47 -3.77
CA GLY A 83 -23.59 13.99 -4.62
C GLY A 83 -23.86 14.79 -5.92
N LYS A 84 -23.25 15.97 -6.12
CA LYS A 84 -23.43 16.78 -7.34
C LYS A 84 -22.47 16.34 -8.46
N SER A 85 -22.95 16.35 -9.71
CA SER A 85 -22.16 16.08 -10.91
C SER A 85 -21.17 17.20 -11.21
N GLN A 86 -20.13 16.90 -12.00
CA GLN A 86 -19.12 17.90 -12.38
C GLN A 86 -19.72 19.10 -13.13
N LYS A 87 -20.77 18.89 -13.92
CA LYS A 87 -21.52 19.98 -14.59
C LYS A 87 -22.25 20.86 -13.59
N GLU A 88 -22.83 20.27 -12.55
CA GLU A 88 -23.50 21.01 -11.48
C GLU A 88 -22.50 21.81 -10.65
N ILE A 89 -21.33 21.26 -10.35
CA ILE A 89 -20.27 21.95 -9.60
C ILE A 89 -19.72 23.16 -10.36
N ILE A 90 -19.53 23.05 -11.68
CA ILE A 90 -19.01 24.14 -12.53
C ILE A 90 -19.99 25.34 -12.58
N ASN A 91 -21.29 25.09 -12.47
CA ASN A 91 -22.33 26.12 -12.52
C ASN A 91 -22.57 26.83 -11.17
N ILE A 92 -21.88 26.42 -10.10
CA ILE A 92 -21.98 27.08 -8.78
C ILE A 92 -21.27 28.45 -8.86
N LYS A 93 -22.05 29.51 -8.64
CA LYS A 93 -21.59 30.91 -8.77
C LYS A 93 -20.53 31.21 -7.72
N SER A 94 -19.61 32.11 -8.03
CA SER A 94 -18.52 32.54 -7.14
C SER A 94 -18.98 33.04 -5.76
N LYS A 95 -20.21 33.57 -5.66
CA LYS A 95 -20.85 33.99 -4.42
C LYS A 95 -21.30 32.85 -3.49
N ASP A 96 -21.43 31.64 -4.04
CA ASP A 96 -21.81 30.41 -3.32
C ASP A 96 -20.57 29.53 -3.03
N ARG A 97 -19.38 29.98 -3.46
CA ARG A 97 -18.10 29.38 -3.08
C ARG A 97 -17.67 30.02 -1.76
N ASN A 98 -17.20 29.21 -0.81
CA ASN A 98 -16.65 29.69 0.45
C ASN A 98 -15.70 30.87 0.22
N ASP A 99 -16.13 32.07 0.60
CA ASP A 99 -15.44 33.32 0.34
C ASP A 99 -14.02 33.26 0.93
N PHE A 100 -12.99 33.42 0.09
CA PHE A 100 -11.60 33.36 0.50
C PHE A 100 -11.18 34.58 1.35
N THR A 101 -12.06 35.57 1.54
CA THR A 101 -11.82 36.76 2.36
C THR A 101 -12.21 36.62 3.84
N GLN A 102 -12.82 35.51 4.28
CA GLN A 102 -13.27 35.34 5.67
C GLN A 102 -12.34 34.51 6.59
N ASN A 103 -12.25 35.00 7.84
CA ASN A 103 -11.60 34.49 9.07
C ASN A 103 -10.74 33.22 8.95
N LEU A 104 -9.46 33.42 8.68
CA LEU A 104 -8.44 32.37 8.56
C LEU A 104 -8.38 31.41 9.75
N PHE A 105 -8.71 31.86 10.97
CA PHE A 105 -8.66 31.01 12.16
C PHE A 105 -9.76 29.94 12.15
N GLN A 106 -10.98 30.31 11.76
CA GLN A 106 -12.11 29.39 11.67
C GLN A 106 -11.86 28.32 10.60
N LYS A 107 -11.40 28.74 9.40
CA LYS A 107 -11.02 27.80 8.33
C LYS A 107 -9.88 26.88 8.71
N ARG A 108 -8.88 27.39 9.46
CA ARG A 108 -7.78 26.55 9.99
C ARG A 108 -8.31 25.47 10.92
N ASP A 109 -9.26 25.81 11.78
CA ASP A 109 -9.80 24.87 12.76
C ASP A 109 -10.75 23.87 12.09
N GLU A 110 -11.55 24.29 11.12
CA GLU A 110 -12.31 23.41 10.21
C GLU A 110 -11.37 22.47 9.43
N PHE A 111 -10.28 22.97 8.86
CA PHE A 111 -9.27 22.15 8.16
C PHE A 111 -8.59 21.15 9.11
N ARG A 112 -8.36 21.51 10.37
CA ARG A 112 -7.81 20.60 11.39
C ARG A 112 -8.82 19.52 11.78
N LEU A 113 -10.10 19.88 11.93
CA LEU A 113 -11.19 18.93 12.17
C LEU A 113 -11.34 17.97 10.99
N TYR A 114 -11.33 18.49 9.77
CA TYR A 114 -11.27 17.73 8.53
C TYR A 114 -10.08 16.76 8.52
N LYS A 115 -8.85 17.24 8.79
CA LYS A 115 -7.65 16.40 8.82
C LYS A 115 -7.74 15.29 9.87
N LYS A 116 -8.43 15.52 10.99
CA LYS A 116 -8.71 14.50 12.01
C LYS A 116 -9.77 13.51 11.53
N ALA A 117 -10.83 13.96 10.86
CA ALA A 117 -11.89 13.11 10.33
C ALA A 117 -11.37 12.19 9.22
N VAL A 118 -10.63 12.73 8.25
CA VAL A 118 -10.01 11.97 7.15
C VAL A 118 -9.03 10.89 7.63
N LYS A 119 -8.34 11.12 8.76
CA LYS A 119 -7.48 10.12 9.41
C LYS A 119 -8.24 8.94 9.99
N LYS A 120 -9.54 9.07 10.29
CA LYS A 120 -10.37 7.94 10.75
C LYS A 120 -10.85 7.07 9.59
N VAL A 121 -10.74 7.59 8.36
CA VAL A 121 -11.17 6.96 7.13
C VAL A 121 -9.94 6.40 6.42
N GLU A 122 -9.33 5.35 6.99
CA GLU A 122 -8.12 4.72 6.49
C GLU A 122 -8.38 3.28 6.03
N LEU A 123 -7.61 2.83 5.04
CA LEU A 123 -7.63 1.44 4.59
C LEU A 123 -6.94 0.49 5.60
N GLU A 124 -6.17 1.05 6.53
CA GLU A 124 -5.54 0.32 7.62
C GLU A 124 -6.61 -0.25 8.57
N SER A 125 -6.72 -1.57 8.63
CA SER A 125 -7.69 -2.26 9.51
C SER A 125 -7.15 -2.57 10.91
N GLY A 126 -5.88 -2.25 11.16
CA GLY A 126 -5.22 -2.52 12.43
C GLY A 126 -5.54 -1.48 13.50
N ILE A 127 -5.56 -1.93 14.75
CA ILE A 127 -5.72 -1.04 15.91
C ILE A 127 -4.33 -0.51 16.28
N PRO A 128 -4.10 0.83 16.28
CA PRO A 128 -2.86 1.40 16.77
C PRO A 128 -2.61 0.98 18.21
N SER A 129 -1.47 0.34 18.46
CA SER A 129 -1.06 -0.14 19.77
C SER A 129 0.33 0.43 20.08
N PRO A 130 0.41 1.57 20.80
CA PRO A 130 1.70 2.10 21.24
C PRO A 130 2.30 1.16 22.29
N ARG A 131 3.52 0.66 22.06
CA ARG A 131 4.30 -0.07 23.06
C ARG A 131 5.33 0.85 23.68
N LEU A 132 5.32 0.94 25.01
CA LEU A 132 6.36 1.62 25.77
C LEU A 132 7.65 0.79 25.73
N ARG A 133 8.78 1.43 25.43
CA ARG A 133 10.10 0.80 25.44
C ARG A 133 11.14 1.66 26.14
N ASN A 134 12.16 1.00 26.66
CA ASN A 134 13.37 1.59 27.20
C ASN A 134 14.60 0.92 26.57
N SER A 135 15.69 1.66 26.47
CA SER A 135 17.01 1.11 26.16
C SER A 135 17.72 0.87 27.49
N ILE A 136 18.22 -0.34 27.76
CA ILE A 136 18.95 -0.65 28.99
C ILE A 136 20.40 -0.94 28.64
N SER A 137 21.33 -0.27 29.32
CA SER A 137 22.76 -0.53 29.20
C SER A 137 23.10 -1.88 29.82
N ARG A 138 23.80 -2.72 29.05
CA ARG A 138 24.24 -4.03 29.52
C ARG A 138 25.41 -3.97 30.51
N ILE A 139 26.07 -2.82 30.64
CA ILE A 139 27.25 -2.65 31.49
C ILE A 139 26.85 -2.36 32.95
N ASN A 140 25.85 -1.50 33.13
CA ASN A 140 25.45 -1.00 34.45
C ASN A 140 23.95 -1.21 34.74
N GLY A 141 23.19 -1.82 33.84
CA GLY A 141 21.76 -2.12 34.01
C GLY A 141 20.86 -0.88 34.04
N THR A 142 21.39 0.32 33.80
CA THR A 142 20.62 1.56 33.82
C THR A 142 19.98 1.83 32.47
N THR A 143 18.85 2.54 32.47
CA THR A 143 18.26 3.04 31.23
C THR A 143 19.22 4.00 30.52
N ILE A 144 19.53 3.71 29.26
CA ILE A 144 20.23 4.63 28.37
C ILE A 144 19.28 5.80 28.11
N ASP A 145 19.77 7.02 28.31
CA ASP A 145 19.07 8.30 28.12
C ASP A 145 17.87 8.59 29.05
N ASN A 146 17.59 7.77 30.07
CA ASN A 146 16.42 7.90 30.96
C ASN A 146 15.08 8.10 30.22
N ALA A 147 15.02 7.70 28.95
CA ALA A 147 13.91 8.01 28.06
C ALA A 147 13.07 6.76 27.81
N LEU A 148 11.79 6.87 28.12
CA LEU A 148 10.78 5.97 27.60
C LEU A 148 10.40 6.46 26.20
N PHE A 149 10.46 5.59 25.20
CA PHE A 149 9.96 5.90 23.87
C PHE A 149 8.77 5.00 23.53
N LEU A 150 7.77 5.62 22.89
CA LEU A 150 6.61 4.91 22.37
C LEU A 150 6.94 4.40 20.97
N HIS A 151 6.75 3.10 20.79
CA HIS A 151 6.85 2.45 19.51
C HIS A 151 5.46 2.04 19.05
N ASN A 152 4.95 2.71 18.02
CA ASN A 152 3.65 2.38 17.45
C ASN A 152 3.75 1.13 16.58
N GLU A 153 2.87 0.19 16.82
CA GLU A 153 2.54 -0.93 15.93
C GLU A 153 1.03 -0.95 15.68
N PHE A 154 0.62 -1.62 14.62
CA PHE A 154 -0.77 -1.95 14.34
C PHE A 154 -0.99 -3.40 14.72
N LYS A 155 -1.98 -3.66 15.57
CA LYS A 155 -2.43 -5.03 15.88
C LYS A 155 -3.63 -5.38 15.02
N TYR A 156 -3.62 -6.58 14.47
CA TYR A 156 -4.72 -7.08 13.66
C TYR A 156 -5.45 -8.21 14.38
N HIS A 157 -6.76 -8.33 14.10
CA HIS A 157 -7.56 -9.41 14.62
C HIS A 157 -7.14 -10.73 13.98
N SER A 158 -7.13 -11.83 14.72
CA SER A 158 -6.69 -13.15 14.23
C SER A 158 -7.53 -13.69 13.06
N LYS A 159 -8.79 -13.23 12.96
CA LYS A 159 -9.70 -13.54 11.84
C LYS A 159 -9.42 -12.73 10.57
N ASN A 160 -8.62 -11.66 10.64
CA ASN A 160 -8.33 -10.84 9.48
C ASN A 160 -7.43 -11.62 8.51
N ILE A 161 -7.99 -11.99 7.36
CA ILE A 161 -7.24 -12.61 6.26
C ILE A 161 -6.83 -11.51 5.29
N PHE A 162 -5.53 -11.37 5.13
CA PHE A 162 -4.94 -10.49 4.14
C PHE A 162 -4.52 -11.25 2.90
N SER A 163 -4.40 -10.54 1.79
CA SER A 163 -4.01 -11.06 0.50
C SER A 163 -2.93 -10.14 -0.10
N ILE A 164 -1.93 -10.74 -0.74
CA ILE A 164 -1.03 -10.05 -1.68
C ILE A 164 -1.27 -10.68 -3.05
N TYR A 165 -1.52 -9.84 -4.05
CA TYR A 165 -1.70 -10.23 -5.43
C TYR A 165 -0.42 -9.98 -6.21
N VAL A 166 -0.10 -10.90 -7.11
CA VAL A 166 1.05 -10.82 -8.01
C VAL A 166 0.57 -11.12 -9.42
N SER A 167 0.70 -10.15 -10.33
CA SER A 167 0.53 -10.39 -11.76
C SER A 167 1.88 -10.61 -12.39
N THR A 168 2.04 -11.68 -13.16
CA THR A 168 3.25 -11.91 -13.97
C THR A 168 2.93 -12.81 -15.16
N ASN A 169 3.83 -12.80 -16.14
CA ASN A 169 3.79 -13.67 -17.31
C ASN A 169 4.75 -14.86 -17.19
N ASP A 170 5.54 -14.94 -16.11
CA ASP A 170 6.54 -15.98 -15.89
C ASP A 170 6.20 -16.78 -14.63
N ILE A 171 5.91 -18.08 -14.77
CA ILE A 171 5.58 -18.96 -13.65
C ILE A 171 6.75 -19.13 -12.69
N TYR A 172 7.99 -19.14 -13.20
CA TYR A 172 9.18 -19.28 -12.36
C TYR A 172 9.34 -18.11 -11.39
N VAL A 173 8.87 -16.91 -11.78
CA VAL A 173 8.82 -15.75 -10.88
C VAL A 173 7.90 -16.02 -9.68
N ILE A 174 6.76 -16.71 -9.88
CA ILE A 174 5.88 -17.08 -8.78
C ILE A 174 6.54 -18.09 -7.85
N ASP A 175 7.19 -19.11 -8.40
CA ASP A 175 7.92 -20.11 -7.59
C ASP A 175 9.00 -19.44 -6.73
N LEU A 176 9.69 -18.45 -7.29
CA LEU A 176 10.73 -17.71 -6.60
C LEU A 176 10.18 -16.78 -5.51
N ILE A 177 9.04 -16.11 -5.77
CA ILE A 177 8.35 -15.32 -4.73
C ILE A 177 7.79 -16.25 -3.64
N GLU A 178 7.31 -17.44 -4.00
CA GLU A 178 6.85 -18.43 -3.03
C GLU A 178 7.98 -18.88 -2.09
N LEU A 179 9.17 -19.14 -2.64
CA LEU A 179 10.36 -19.43 -1.83
C LEU A 179 10.65 -18.30 -0.83
N THR A 180 10.58 -17.04 -1.30
CA THR A 180 10.70 -15.88 -0.42
C THR A 180 9.65 -15.87 0.68
N PHE A 181 8.38 -16.14 0.34
CA PHE A 181 7.29 -16.12 1.33
C PHE A 181 7.43 -17.23 2.36
N LYS A 182 7.95 -18.41 1.96
CA LYS A 182 8.34 -19.50 2.88
C LYS A 182 9.44 -19.07 3.85
N ILE A 183 10.37 -18.21 3.42
CA ILE A 183 11.41 -17.64 4.29
C ILE A 183 10.81 -16.57 5.21
N ILE A 184 10.00 -15.65 4.67
CA ILE A 184 9.31 -14.58 5.43
C ILE A 184 8.45 -15.17 6.56
N GLU A 185 7.77 -16.28 6.33
CA GLU A 185 6.98 -16.98 7.36
C GLU A 185 7.83 -17.38 8.59
N LYS A 186 9.12 -17.63 8.38
CA LYS A 186 10.06 -18.00 9.45
C LYS A 186 10.75 -16.80 10.10
N VAL A 187 11.08 -15.77 9.31
CA VAL A 187 11.94 -14.65 9.77
C VAL A 187 11.19 -13.34 10.00
N GLY A 188 9.91 -13.27 9.61
CA GLY A 188 9.10 -12.06 9.60
C GLY A 188 9.44 -11.09 8.46
N ILE A 189 8.59 -10.08 8.30
CA ILE A 189 8.77 -9.00 7.31
C ILE A 189 8.89 -7.63 7.99
N GLY A 190 9.71 -6.74 7.42
CA GLY A 190 9.84 -5.37 7.89
C GLY A 190 10.88 -5.19 9.00
N THR A 191 10.52 -4.48 10.07
CA THR A 191 11.45 -4.11 11.15
C THR A 191 10.98 -4.66 12.49
N ASP A 192 11.94 -4.89 13.40
CA ASP A 192 11.73 -5.49 14.72
C ASP A 192 11.21 -6.94 14.66
N THR A 193 11.60 -7.70 13.62
CA THR A 193 11.20 -9.11 13.51
C THR A 193 11.78 -9.97 14.63
N THR A 194 12.94 -9.60 15.18
CA THR A 194 13.60 -10.28 16.32
C THR A 194 12.79 -10.28 17.61
N ILE A 195 11.81 -9.38 17.75
CA ILE A 195 10.90 -9.32 18.90
C ILE A 195 9.47 -9.76 18.52
N GLY A 196 9.33 -10.50 17.41
CA GLY A 196 8.09 -11.11 16.97
C GLY A 196 7.15 -10.19 16.20
N ASN A 197 7.63 -9.06 15.66
CA ASN A 197 6.82 -8.20 14.78
C ASN A 197 6.85 -8.69 13.33
N GLY A 198 5.75 -8.51 12.60
CA GLY A 198 5.69 -8.86 11.17
C GLY A 198 5.79 -10.35 10.86
N ILE A 199 5.47 -11.21 11.84
CA ILE A 199 5.34 -12.65 11.62
C ILE A 199 4.04 -12.90 10.84
N MET A 200 4.20 -13.38 9.61
CA MET A 200 3.09 -13.72 8.71
C MET A 200 2.89 -15.24 8.70
N LYS A 201 1.64 -15.68 8.66
CA LYS A 201 1.28 -17.10 8.48
C LYS A 201 0.49 -17.24 7.19
N PHE A 202 1.07 -17.89 6.18
CA PHE A 202 0.42 -18.05 4.89
C PHE A 202 -0.54 -19.22 4.90
N LYS A 203 -1.70 -19.04 4.28
CA LYS A 203 -2.61 -20.14 3.97
C LYS A 203 -2.01 -20.98 2.85
N ARG A 204 -2.14 -22.30 2.98
CA ARG A 204 -1.68 -23.26 1.98
C ARG A 204 -2.87 -23.82 1.21
N TYR A 205 -2.70 -24.01 -0.08
CA TYR A 205 -3.67 -24.60 -1.00
C TYR A 205 -2.95 -25.67 -1.81
N ASN A 206 -3.17 -26.94 -1.48
CA ASN A 206 -2.37 -28.06 -2.02
C ASN A 206 -0.87 -27.81 -1.86
N ASP A 207 -0.43 -27.50 -0.63
CA ASP A 207 0.94 -27.17 -0.22
C ASP A 207 1.55 -25.88 -0.79
N SER A 208 0.95 -25.29 -1.83
CA SER A 208 1.31 -24.00 -2.42
C SER A 208 0.85 -22.82 -1.55
N ILE A 209 1.63 -21.73 -1.51
CA ILE A 209 1.19 -20.45 -0.93
C ILE A 209 0.31 -19.71 -1.94
N PHE A 210 0.72 -19.73 -3.21
CA PHE A 210 0.03 -19.02 -4.27
C PHE A 210 -1.04 -19.88 -4.93
N ILE A 211 -2.18 -19.24 -5.19
CA ILE A 211 -3.24 -19.75 -6.05
C ILE A 211 -3.58 -18.72 -7.12
N GLU A 212 -4.14 -19.17 -8.25
CA GLU A 212 -4.68 -18.24 -9.23
C GLU A 212 -5.84 -17.43 -8.62
N ALA A 213 -5.82 -16.12 -8.84
CA ALA A 213 -6.80 -15.21 -8.29
C ALA A 213 -8.04 -15.15 -9.18
N ASN A 214 -9.17 -15.63 -8.65
CA ASN A 214 -10.44 -15.66 -9.39
C ASN A 214 -11.32 -14.42 -9.11
N ASP A 215 -11.04 -13.70 -8.02
CA ASP A 215 -11.76 -12.54 -7.49
C ASP A 215 -11.35 -11.20 -8.14
N VAL A 216 -10.20 -11.17 -8.83
CA VAL A 216 -9.69 -10.00 -9.53
C VAL A 216 -9.31 -10.35 -10.95
N GLU A 217 -9.45 -9.37 -11.85
CA GLU A 217 -8.97 -9.47 -13.22
C GLU A 217 -8.15 -8.25 -13.58
N MET A 218 -7.10 -8.45 -14.39
CA MET A 218 -6.31 -7.34 -14.93
C MET A 218 -7.22 -6.47 -15.79
N PHE A 219 -7.24 -5.17 -15.52
CA PHE A 219 -7.96 -4.25 -16.37
C PHE A 219 -7.29 -4.18 -17.75
N LYS A 220 -8.02 -4.57 -18.81
CA LYS A 220 -7.59 -4.42 -20.20
C LYS A 220 -8.39 -3.29 -20.85
N ASN A 221 -7.70 -2.33 -21.47
CA ASN A 221 -8.26 -1.11 -22.05
C ASN A 221 -9.04 -1.35 -23.36
N SER A 222 -9.82 -2.42 -23.46
CA SER A 222 -10.35 -2.89 -24.74
C SER A 222 -11.72 -2.33 -25.11
N ASN A 223 -12.57 -1.86 -24.18
CA ASN A 223 -13.98 -1.61 -24.52
C ASN A 223 -14.66 -0.49 -23.70
N LYS A 224 -14.37 0.79 -23.97
CA LYS A 224 -15.12 1.98 -23.47
C LYS A 224 -15.17 2.21 -21.96
N GLU A 225 -14.70 1.30 -21.13
CA GLU A 225 -14.48 1.57 -19.71
C GLU A 225 -13.25 2.45 -19.53
N THR A 226 -13.41 3.54 -18.77
CA THR A 226 -12.35 4.54 -18.62
C THR A 226 -11.66 4.48 -17.26
N GLN A 227 -12.06 3.60 -16.35
CA GLN A 227 -11.64 3.62 -14.94
C GLN A 227 -11.34 2.21 -14.42
N CYS A 228 -10.25 2.10 -13.65
CA CYS A 228 -9.85 0.88 -12.96
C CYS A 228 -9.40 1.19 -11.53
N PHE A 229 -9.40 0.17 -10.66
CA PHE A 229 -8.85 0.30 -9.31
C PHE A 229 -7.38 -0.10 -9.31
N ASN A 230 -6.52 0.79 -8.82
CA ASN A 230 -5.12 0.46 -8.60
C ASN A 230 -4.94 -0.15 -7.22
N ILE A 231 -4.53 -1.42 -7.13
CA ILE A 231 -4.35 -2.13 -5.86
C ILE A 231 -2.90 -2.10 -5.32
N ALA A 232 -2.02 -1.34 -5.97
CA ALA A 232 -0.68 -1.07 -5.50
C ALA A 232 -0.54 0.39 -5.06
N SER A 233 0.19 0.64 -3.97
CA SER A 233 0.66 1.98 -3.66
C SER A 233 1.74 2.38 -4.67
N THR A 234 1.51 3.51 -5.35
CA THR A 234 2.32 3.95 -6.49
C THR A 234 3.10 5.21 -6.13
N ILE A 235 4.43 5.14 -6.19
CA ILE A 235 5.31 6.29 -5.97
C ILE A 235 5.09 7.33 -7.08
N ILE A 236 4.98 8.59 -6.70
CA ILE A 236 4.75 9.70 -7.62
C ILE A 236 6.07 10.04 -8.32
N THR A 237 6.07 9.94 -9.65
CA THR A 237 7.16 10.39 -10.54
C THR A 237 6.57 11.09 -11.75
N ASP A 238 7.38 11.90 -12.43
CA ASP A 238 6.95 12.59 -13.66
C ASP A 238 6.47 11.60 -14.73
N ASP A 239 7.17 10.47 -14.89
CA ASP A 239 6.79 9.44 -15.87
C ASP A 239 5.42 8.84 -15.55
N ILE A 240 5.17 8.50 -14.27
CA ILE A 240 3.89 7.94 -13.84
C ILE A 240 2.75 8.96 -14.01
N LEU A 241 2.99 10.24 -13.71
CA LEU A 241 1.97 11.29 -13.86
C LEU A 241 1.70 11.66 -15.32
N ARG A 242 2.65 11.42 -16.23
CA ARG A 242 2.46 11.59 -17.69
C ARG A 242 1.66 10.43 -18.28
N GLU A 243 1.96 9.21 -17.85
CA GLU A 243 1.37 7.98 -18.39
C GLU A 243 -0.03 7.68 -17.83
N PHE A 244 -0.32 8.14 -16.60
CA PHE A 244 -1.54 7.77 -15.89
C PHE A 244 -2.25 8.96 -15.28
N LYS A 245 -3.58 8.98 -15.45
CA LYS A 245 -4.44 10.00 -14.86
C LYS A 245 -5.19 9.43 -13.66
N PHE A 246 -4.78 9.84 -12.47
CA PHE A 246 -5.46 9.53 -11.21
C PHE A 246 -6.64 10.49 -10.99
N LYS A 247 -7.79 9.96 -10.56
CA LYS A 247 -9.00 10.77 -10.29
C LYS A 247 -9.31 10.85 -8.79
N ASP A 248 -9.45 9.69 -8.15
CA ASP A 248 -9.77 9.59 -6.73
C ASP A 248 -8.59 8.93 -6.04
N TYR A 249 -7.73 9.71 -5.40
CA TYR A 249 -6.49 9.22 -4.82
C TYR A 249 -6.14 9.94 -3.52
N ASN A 250 -5.38 9.26 -2.67
CA ASN A 250 -4.85 9.81 -1.44
C ASN A 250 -3.32 9.79 -1.51
N VAL A 251 -2.69 10.93 -1.23
CA VAL A 251 -1.23 11.03 -1.22
C VAL A 251 -0.72 10.84 0.20
N LYS A 252 0.19 9.89 0.37
CA LYS A 252 0.88 9.62 1.62
C LYS A 252 2.38 9.86 1.42
N ARG A 253 3.07 10.16 2.51
CA ARG A 253 4.53 10.26 2.57
C ARG A 253 5.06 8.98 3.21
N TYR A 254 6.11 8.41 2.62
CA TYR A 254 6.84 7.30 3.19
C TYR A 254 8.25 7.72 3.55
N ASP A 255 8.62 7.52 4.82
CA ASP A 255 9.95 7.74 5.33
C ASP A 255 10.60 6.36 5.60
N SER A 256 11.59 6.01 4.79
CA SER A 256 12.27 4.71 4.88
C SER A 256 13.65 4.86 5.49
N ARG A 257 14.13 3.79 6.13
CA ARG A 257 15.50 3.69 6.65
C ARG A 257 16.06 2.31 6.34
N THR A 258 17.33 2.23 5.97
CA THR A 258 18.15 1.04 6.18
C THR A 258 18.82 1.16 7.56
N PRO A 259 19.42 0.07 8.11
CA PRO A 259 20.11 0.13 9.40
C PRO A 259 21.16 1.26 9.48
N GLU A 260 21.81 1.58 8.36
CA GLU A 260 22.93 2.52 8.31
C GLU A 260 22.57 3.89 7.70
N LYS A 261 21.40 4.02 7.06
CA LYS A 261 21.07 5.21 6.27
C LYS A 261 19.58 5.55 6.29
N ILE A 262 19.28 6.84 6.44
CA ILE A 262 17.94 7.37 6.18
C ILE A 262 17.78 7.49 4.67
N LYS A 263 16.80 6.78 4.10
CA LYS A 263 16.52 6.90 2.67
C LYS A 263 15.76 8.21 2.42
N PRO A 264 15.90 8.79 1.22
CA PRO A 264 15.05 9.89 0.76
C PRO A 264 13.57 9.55 0.93
N CYS A 265 12.81 10.50 1.48
CA CYS A 265 11.37 10.34 1.57
C CYS A 265 10.76 10.34 0.16
N TYR A 266 9.73 9.53 -0.04
CA TYR A 266 8.96 9.56 -1.27
C TYR A 266 7.47 9.70 -0.99
N TYR A 267 6.79 10.37 -1.90
CA TYR A 267 5.35 10.51 -1.89
C TYR A 267 4.74 9.46 -2.78
N TYR A 268 3.65 8.85 -2.32
CA TYR A 268 2.97 7.80 -3.06
C TYR A 268 1.47 8.01 -3.01
N ILE A 269 0.82 7.59 -4.09
CA ILE A 269 -0.62 7.43 -4.16
C ILE A 269 -0.96 6.09 -3.53
N GLU A 270 -1.78 6.12 -2.48
CA GLU A 270 -2.23 4.93 -1.75
C GLU A 270 -3.00 3.99 -2.69
N CYS A 271 -2.91 2.67 -2.43
CA CYS A 271 -3.74 1.70 -3.12
C CYS A 271 -5.24 2.02 -2.92
N GLY A 272 -6.05 1.56 -3.88
CA GLY A 272 -7.45 1.88 -4.01
C GLY A 272 -7.75 3.14 -4.81
N SER A 273 -6.73 3.79 -5.38
CA SER A 273 -6.94 4.91 -6.29
C SER A 273 -7.66 4.51 -7.58
N THR A 274 -8.49 5.41 -8.11
CA THR A 274 -9.08 5.25 -9.44
C THR A 274 -8.13 5.79 -10.49
N VAL A 275 -7.77 4.96 -11.47
CA VAL A 275 -6.84 5.32 -12.54
C VAL A 275 -7.53 5.18 -13.90
N ASN A 276 -7.33 6.19 -14.74
CA ASN A 276 -7.54 6.11 -16.17
C ASN A 276 -6.19 5.77 -16.80
N SER A 277 -6.06 4.57 -17.37
CA SER A 277 -4.82 4.17 -18.04
C SER A 277 -4.82 4.61 -19.50
N LEU A 278 -3.72 5.21 -19.93
CA LEU A 278 -3.46 5.52 -21.35
C LEU A 278 -2.51 4.49 -21.99
N VAL A 279 -1.87 3.64 -21.18
CA VAL A 279 -0.78 2.73 -21.60
C VAL A 279 -0.85 1.38 -20.89
N GLU A 280 -0.03 0.43 -21.33
CA GLU A 280 0.16 -0.86 -20.65
C GLU A 280 0.88 -0.67 -19.30
N CYS A 281 0.44 -1.38 -18.26
CA CYS A 281 1.04 -1.29 -16.93
C CYS A 281 2.28 -2.17 -16.80
N LYS A 282 3.36 -1.61 -16.25
CA LYS A 282 4.65 -2.26 -16.05
C LYS A 282 5.24 -1.88 -14.68
N PRO A 283 6.21 -2.64 -14.16
CA PRO A 283 6.99 -2.22 -13.00
C PRO A 283 7.98 -1.10 -13.38
N TYR A 284 8.23 -0.19 -12.44
CA TYR A 284 9.24 0.87 -12.56
C TYR A 284 10.23 0.74 -11.42
N ILE A 285 11.51 0.96 -11.74
CA ILE A 285 12.58 1.08 -10.75
C ILE A 285 13.05 2.53 -10.71
N ILE A 286 12.70 3.22 -9.63
CA ILE A 286 13.16 4.57 -9.38
C ILE A 286 14.54 4.47 -8.74
N SER A 287 15.54 5.01 -9.43
CA SER A 287 16.90 5.13 -8.89
C SER A 287 17.08 6.54 -8.35
N ASN A 288 17.59 6.68 -7.13
CA ASN A 288 18.00 8.00 -6.67
C ASN A 288 19.38 8.32 -7.27
N PRO A 289 19.56 9.43 -8.02
CA PRO A 289 20.84 9.73 -8.64
C PRO A 289 21.99 9.95 -7.64
N HIS A 290 21.68 10.22 -6.37
CA HIS A 290 22.68 10.44 -5.33
C HIS A 290 22.94 9.20 -4.45
N GLU A 291 22.16 8.13 -4.61
CA GLU A 291 22.26 6.94 -3.76
C GLU A 291 22.03 5.68 -4.60
N GLU A 292 22.81 4.61 -4.42
CA GLU A 292 22.57 3.29 -5.04
C GLU A 292 21.28 2.59 -4.54
N ILE A 293 20.27 3.36 -4.14
CA ILE A 293 18.97 2.90 -3.68
C ILE A 293 18.02 2.88 -4.86
N LYS A 294 17.53 1.68 -5.15
CA LYS A 294 16.50 1.40 -6.14
C LYS A 294 15.17 1.14 -5.41
N THR A 295 14.12 1.80 -5.86
CA THR A 295 12.78 1.65 -5.28
C THR A 295 11.80 1.20 -6.35
N TYR A 296 11.14 0.07 -6.09
CA TYR A 296 10.09 -0.45 -6.94
C TYR A 296 8.80 0.37 -6.80
N THR A 297 8.12 0.59 -7.92
CA THR A 297 6.74 1.08 -7.94
C THR A 297 6.01 0.50 -9.15
N CYS A 298 4.71 0.38 -9.07
CA CYS A 298 3.87 0.00 -10.19
C CYS A 298 2.48 0.60 -10.06
N ILE A 299 1.72 0.53 -11.14
CA ILE A 299 0.26 0.59 -11.10
C ILE A 299 -0.22 -0.83 -11.35
N PHE A 300 -1.06 -1.33 -10.45
CA PHE A 300 -1.67 -2.64 -10.56
C PHE A 300 -3.17 -2.45 -10.77
N PRO A 301 -3.61 -2.25 -12.03
CA PRO A 301 -4.99 -1.96 -12.33
C PRO A 301 -5.82 -3.24 -12.39
N VAL A 302 -6.84 -3.33 -11.57
CA VAL A 302 -7.76 -4.47 -11.55
C VAL A 302 -9.21 -4.03 -11.64
N LYS A 303 -10.04 -4.97 -12.08
CA LYS A 303 -11.47 -5.00 -11.75
C LYS A 303 -11.70 -6.12 -10.74
N PHE A 304 -12.61 -5.88 -9.82
CA PHE A 304 -13.11 -6.92 -8.93
C PHE A 304 -14.31 -7.58 -9.61
N LYS A 305 -14.37 -8.91 -9.60
CA LYS A 305 -15.54 -9.60 -10.12
C LYS A 305 -16.69 -9.45 -9.13
N GLU A 306 -17.89 -9.16 -9.62
CA GLU A 306 -19.09 -9.14 -8.79
C GLU A 306 -19.40 -10.58 -8.33
N GLY A 307 -19.31 -10.82 -7.02
CA GLY A 307 -19.60 -12.11 -6.40
C GLY A 307 -18.98 -12.23 -5.00
N ASP A 308 -19.82 -12.49 -4.00
CA ASP A 308 -19.54 -12.77 -2.57
C ASP A 308 -19.17 -11.57 -1.67
N TYR A 309 -19.63 -10.36 -1.98
CA TYR A 309 -19.82 -9.35 -0.93
C TYR A 309 -21.24 -9.51 -0.40
N ASP A 310 -21.42 -10.35 0.62
CA ASP A 310 -22.68 -10.39 1.35
C ASP A 310 -22.98 -8.97 1.86
N GLU A 311 -23.97 -8.32 1.27
CA GLU A 311 -24.57 -7.05 1.74
C GLU A 311 -25.32 -7.21 3.06
N LYS A 312 -24.91 -8.15 3.92
CA LYS A 312 -25.54 -8.45 5.20
C LYS A 312 -24.49 -8.64 6.27
N ASN A 313 -24.15 -7.56 6.95
CA ASN A 313 -24.13 -7.44 8.42
C ASN A 313 -23.92 -5.99 8.82
#